data_AF-A0A1Q8VPK1-F1
#
_entry.id   AF-A0A1Q8VPK1-F1
#
_cell.length_a   1.000
_cell.length_b   1.000
_cell.length_c   1.000
_cell.angle_alpha   90.00
_cell.angle_beta   90.00
_cell.angle_gamma   90.00
#
_symmetry.space_group_name_H-M   'P 1'
#
loop_
_entity.id
_entity.type
_entity.pdbx_description
1 polymer ?
#
loop_
_entity_poly.entity_id
_entity_poly.type
_entity_poly.pdbx_seq_one_letter_code
_entity_poly.pdbx_strand_id
1 'polypeptide(L)'
;MTEISGAGAPTADAATAGSTADVQASGGVVGALKAVHILQPWLGTACAVVAVVVIAWLWWRRTRHLPWPRQLVVPAAAAVSAVTFRLAVDVIWHPIADGVGWFVWTWVGVIGLVIAQLVTGNRTEGRHQAVRSRNRRLVRATESASSLVAVVASCLLAINTFFASYPTLASVLGCGVATTPLNRLQGAAARSPAPVRGRGRGTLEETWRPPSDMPVRGEAVTADIPAGDQSGTRGFAPRGAFIYLPPAYLGSQRPALPVLVLLTGQPGSPSDWFELGNLKDTMDAYAADHHGLAPVVVVADLLGSPYVNPLCSDTEA
;
A
#
# COMPACT_ATOMS: atom_id res chain seq x y z
N MET A 1 54.53 -35.75 -11.69
CA MET A 1 53.07 -35.87 -11.84
C MET A 1 52.59 -36.51 -10.55
N THR A 2 51.91 -35.86 -9.61
CA THR A 2 51.35 -34.49 -9.52
C THR A 2 50.93 -34.36 -8.06
N GLU A 3 51.35 -33.29 -7.37
CA GLU A 3 50.69 -32.82 -6.14
C GLU A 3 49.31 -32.26 -6.52
N ILE A 4 48.28 -32.53 -5.71
CA ILE A 4 47.11 -31.64 -5.61
C ILE A 4 46.76 -31.47 -4.13
N SER A 5 46.94 -30.22 -3.70
CA SER A 5 46.70 -29.64 -2.39
C SER A 5 45.21 -29.62 -2.04
N GLY A 6 44.91 -29.72 -0.74
CA GLY A 6 43.56 -29.70 -0.18
C GLY A 6 42.88 -28.33 -0.31
N ALA A 7 41.61 -28.35 -0.71
CA ALA A 7 40.71 -27.21 -0.65
C ALA A 7 39.93 -27.27 0.68
N GLY A 8 40.10 -26.23 1.51
CA GLY A 8 39.37 -26.04 2.75
C GLY A 8 37.87 -25.87 2.51
N ALA A 9 37.09 -26.50 3.39
CA ALA A 9 35.64 -26.32 3.46
C ALA A 9 35.29 -24.88 3.88
N PRO A 10 34.29 -24.22 3.26
CA PRO A 10 33.79 -22.96 3.76
C PRO A 10 33.11 -23.18 5.12
N THR A 11 33.62 -22.52 6.15
CA THR A 11 33.08 -22.47 7.51
C THR A 11 31.66 -21.93 7.50
N ALA A 12 30.71 -22.70 8.04
CA ALA A 12 29.29 -22.37 8.15
C ALA A 12 29.01 -21.03 8.86
N ASP A 13 29.94 -20.56 9.70
CA ASP A 13 29.78 -19.34 10.50
C ASP A 13 29.69 -18.04 9.68
N ALA A 14 30.30 -17.98 8.49
CA ALA A 14 30.28 -16.78 7.66
C ALA A 14 28.93 -16.57 6.94
N ALA A 15 28.25 -17.67 6.56
CA ALA A 15 26.95 -17.61 5.88
C ALA A 15 25.83 -17.21 6.85
N THR A 16 25.89 -17.66 8.11
CA THR A 16 24.92 -17.28 9.15
C THR A 16 25.11 -15.83 9.59
N ALA A 17 26.36 -15.36 9.69
CA ALA A 17 26.67 -13.97 9.99
C ALA A 17 26.16 -13.00 8.91
N GLY A 18 26.34 -13.33 7.63
CA GLY A 18 25.81 -12.54 6.51
C GLY A 18 24.27 -12.46 6.51
N SER A 19 23.59 -13.60 6.73
CA SER A 19 22.13 -13.64 6.80
C SER A 19 21.55 -12.80 7.95
N THR A 20 22.18 -12.81 9.13
CA THR A 20 21.71 -12.00 10.27
C THR A 20 21.96 -10.51 10.06
N ALA A 21 23.11 -10.13 9.48
CA ALA A 21 23.42 -8.73 9.18
C ALA A 21 22.49 -8.16 8.10
N ASP A 22 22.20 -8.93 7.05
CA ASP A 22 21.28 -8.53 5.98
C ASP A 22 19.83 -8.44 6.48
N VAL A 23 19.40 -9.34 7.36
CA VAL A 23 18.07 -9.28 8.00
C VAL A 23 17.95 -8.08 8.95
N GLN A 24 18.99 -7.79 9.74
CA GLN A 24 19.03 -6.63 10.64
C GLN A 24 19.04 -5.31 9.84
N ALA A 25 19.82 -5.23 8.76
CA ALA A 25 19.88 -4.06 7.89
C ALA A 25 18.55 -3.84 7.14
N SER A 26 17.95 -4.92 6.63
CA SER A 26 16.62 -4.89 6.00
C SER A 26 15.55 -4.46 6.99
N GLY A 27 15.61 -4.96 8.23
CA GLY A 27 14.72 -4.53 9.32
C GLY A 27 14.88 -3.05 9.68
N GLY A 28 16.11 -2.54 9.67
CA GLY A 28 16.41 -1.13 9.89
C GLY A 28 15.85 -0.21 8.79
N VAL A 29 16.02 -0.59 7.52
CA VAL A 29 15.47 0.15 6.38
C VAL A 29 13.94 0.15 6.39
N VAL A 30 13.31 -1.02 6.59
CA VAL A 30 11.85 -1.11 6.70
C VAL A 30 11.33 -0.30 7.89
N GLY A 31 12.03 -0.31 9.02
CA GLY A 31 11.71 0.53 10.18
C GLY A 31 11.75 2.03 9.85
N ALA A 32 12.77 2.49 9.13
CA ALA A 32 12.86 3.88 8.67
C ALA A 32 11.72 4.25 7.70
N LEU A 33 11.37 3.34 6.78
CA LEU A 33 10.25 3.54 5.84
C LEU A 33 8.89 3.62 6.56
N LYS A 34 8.72 2.85 7.64
CA LYS A 34 7.51 2.92 8.48
C LYS A 34 7.42 4.22 9.28
N ALA A 35 8.55 4.81 9.67
CA ALA A 35 8.57 6.09 10.37
C ALA A 35 8.16 7.28 9.48
N VAL A 36 8.28 7.15 8.15
CA VAL A 36 7.84 8.18 7.20
C VAL A 36 6.33 8.05 6.96
N HIS A 37 5.55 8.79 7.75
CA HIS A 37 4.11 8.89 7.59
C HIS A 37 3.75 9.83 6.45
N ILE A 38 2.93 9.35 5.51
CA ILE A 38 2.47 10.08 4.33
C ILE A 38 0.97 10.42 4.39
N LEU A 39 0.38 10.28 5.58
CA LEU A 39 -0.96 10.76 5.94
C LEU A 39 -0.83 11.75 7.10
N GLN A 40 -0.63 13.02 6.76
CA GLN A 40 -0.62 14.10 7.74
C GLN A 40 -1.75 15.08 7.42
N PRO A 41 -2.46 15.63 8.43
CA PRO A 41 -3.61 16.51 8.18
C PRO A 41 -3.31 17.73 7.31
N TRP A 42 -2.08 18.26 7.40
CA TRP A 42 -1.63 19.44 6.65
C TRP A 42 -1.12 19.10 5.23
N LEU A 43 -0.90 17.82 4.91
CA LEU A 43 -0.17 17.41 3.71
C LEU A 43 -0.94 17.72 2.43
N GLY A 44 -2.26 17.51 2.42
CA GLY A 44 -3.10 17.86 1.27
C GLY A 44 -3.04 19.37 0.96
N THR A 45 -3.04 20.22 2.01
CA THR A 45 -2.91 21.68 1.82
C THR A 45 -1.51 22.07 1.33
N ALA A 46 -0.46 21.43 1.83
CA ALA A 46 0.91 21.66 1.35
C ALA A 46 1.05 21.28 -0.13
N CYS A 47 0.51 20.14 -0.56
CA CYS A 47 0.48 19.74 -1.96
C CYS A 47 -0.25 20.77 -2.85
N ALA A 48 -1.38 21.31 -2.39
CA ALA A 48 -2.12 22.34 -3.12
C ALA A 48 -1.30 23.63 -3.28
N VAL A 49 -0.61 24.06 -2.21
CA VAL A 49 0.29 25.22 -2.25
C VAL A 49 1.44 24.98 -3.24
N VAL A 50 2.08 23.81 -3.21
CA VAL A 50 3.16 23.47 -4.16
C VAL A 50 2.66 23.53 -5.60
N ALA A 51 1.50 22.94 -5.89
CA ALA A 51 0.91 22.98 -7.23
C ALA A 51 0.64 24.41 -7.69
N VAL A 52 0.03 25.25 -6.84
CA VAL A 52 -0.23 26.67 -7.16
C VAL A 52 1.07 27.43 -7.43
N VAL A 53 2.09 27.24 -6.59
CA VAL A 53 3.41 27.88 -6.76
C VAL A 53 4.06 27.47 -8.07
N VAL A 54 4.03 26.18 -8.44
CA VAL A 54 4.59 25.70 -9.71
C VAL A 54 3.81 26.27 -10.90
N ILE A 55 2.48 26.25 -10.86
CA ILE A 55 1.63 26.78 -11.92
C ILE A 55 1.87 28.29 -12.11
N ALA A 56 1.93 29.05 -11.01
CA ALA A 56 2.19 30.49 -11.03
C ALA A 56 3.60 30.82 -11.53
N TRP A 57 4.60 30.06 -11.11
CA TRP A 57 5.98 30.20 -11.59
C TRP A 57 6.06 29.94 -13.09
N LEU A 58 5.51 28.83 -13.58
CA LEU A 58 5.51 28.49 -15.01
C LEU A 58 4.70 29.50 -15.82
N TRP A 59 3.60 30.01 -15.27
CA TRP A 59 2.83 31.08 -15.87
C TRP A 59 3.67 32.35 -16.04
N TRP A 60 4.34 32.77 -14.98
CA TRP A 60 5.18 33.97 -14.99
C TRP A 60 6.39 33.83 -15.92
N ARG A 61 7.05 32.67 -15.95
CA ARG A 61 8.25 32.48 -16.76
C ARG A 61 7.96 32.17 -18.23
N ARG A 62 6.86 31.48 -18.53
CA ARG A 62 6.58 30.95 -19.88
C ARG A 62 5.28 31.48 -20.44
N THR A 63 4.16 31.26 -19.74
CA THR A 63 2.82 31.43 -20.32
C THR A 63 2.42 32.89 -20.55
N ARG A 64 2.82 33.82 -19.67
CA ARG A 64 2.44 35.24 -19.77
C ARG A 64 2.95 35.93 -21.03
N HIS A 65 4.01 35.40 -21.66
CA HIS A 65 4.61 35.95 -22.87
C HIS A 65 3.92 35.46 -24.15
N LEU A 66 2.96 34.54 -24.05
CA LEU A 66 2.16 34.10 -25.19
C LEU A 66 1.07 35.14 -25.53
N PRO A 67 0.67 35.22 -26.82
CA PRO A 67 -0.50 36.01 -27.20
C PRO A 67 -1.74 35.46 -26.50
N TRP A 68 -2.64 36.36 -26.10
CA TRP A 68 -3.86 36.06 -25.36
C TRP A 68 -4.63 34.80 -25.80
N PRO A 69 -4.89 34.54 -27.10
CA PRO A 69 -5.58 33.30 -27.50
C PRO A 69 -4.83 32.02 -27.08
N ARG A 70 -3.49 32.01 -27.11
CA ARG A 70 -2.70 30.84 -26.66
C ARG A 70 -2.65 30.72 -25.14
N GLN A 71 -2.80 31.83 -24.42
CA GLN A 71 -2.93 31.78 -22.96
C GLN A 71 -4.23 31.06 -22.56
N LEU A 72 -5.31 31.24 -23.31
CA LEU A 72 -6.57 30.52 -23.10
C LEU A 72 -6.54 29.04 -23.51
N VAL A 73 -5.74 28.70 -24.52
CA VAL A 73 -5.57 27.30 -24.96
C VAL A 73 -4.96 26.42 -23.87
N VAL A 74 -4.11 26.97 -23.00
CA VAL A 74 -3.43 26.21 -21.93
C VAL A 74 -4.43 25.61 -20.91
N PRO A 75 -5.28 26.40 -20.22
CA PRO A 75 -6.30 25.85 -19.32
C PRO A 75 -7.38 25.07 -20.07
N ALA A 76 -7.74 25.46 -21.30
CA ALA A 76 -8.73 24.72 -22.09
C ALA A 76 -8.23 23.31 -22.45
N ALA A 77 -6.98 23.17 -22.88
CA ALA A 77 -6.38 21.88 -23.17
C ALA A 77 -6.32 20.98 -21.93
N ALA A 78 -5.96 21.54 -20.77
CA ALA A 78 -5.95 20.81 -19.50
C ALA A 78 -7.35 20.31 -19.11
N ALA A 79 -8.36 21.17 -19.22
CA ALA A 79 -9.74 20.82 -18.92
C ALA A 79 -10.27 19.73 -19.86
N VAL A 80 -10.03 19.87 -21.17
CA VAL A 80 -10.42 18.86 -22.16
C VAL A 80 -9.72 17.54 -21.86
N SER A 81 -8.41 17.53 -21.60
CA SER A 81 -7.70 16.30 -21.23
C SER A 81 -8.29 15.64 -19.98
N ALA A 82 -8.54 16.39 -18.91
CA ALA A 82 -9.13 15.85 -17.68
C ALA A 82 -10.52 15.24 -17.92
N VAL A 83 -11.36 15.91 -18.72
CA VAL A 83 -12.69 15.38 -19.08
C VAL A 83 -12.57 14.14 -19.97
N THR A 84 -11.67 14.12 -20.95
CA THR A 84 -11.45 12.95 -21.82
C THR A 84 -10.97 11.75 -21.02
N PHE A 85 -9.99 11.93 -20.12
CA PHE A 85 -9.53 10.84 -19.25
C PHE A 85 -10.63 10.39 -18.29
N ARG A 86 -11.43 11.32 -17.76
CA ARG A 86 -12.61 10.98 -16.95
C ARG A 86 -13.58 10.10 -17.71
N LEU A 87 -13.94 10.45 -18.94
CA LEU A 87 -14.83 9.63 -19.75
C LEU A 87 -14.21 8.25 -20.03
N ALA A 88 -12.91 8.21 -20.35
CA ALA A 88 -12.22 6.95 -20.61
C ALA A 88 -12.21 6.02 -19.38
N VAL A 89 -11.96 6.55 -18.18
CA VAL A 89 -11.84 5.74 -16.96
C VAL A 89 -13.19 5.52 -16.29
N ASP A 90 -13.93 6.59 -15.97
CA ASP A 90 -15.17 6.51 -15.19
C ASP A 90 -16.38 6.12 -16.05
N VAL A 91 -16.32 6.14 -17.39
CA VAL A 91 -17.49 5.79 -18.22
C VAL A 91 -17.22 4.58 -19.09
N ILE A 92 -16.08 4.53 -19.79
CA ILE A 92 -15.77 3.44 -20.72
C ILE A 92 -15.20 2.22 -19.98
N TRP A 93 -14.20 2.41 -19.12
CA TRP A 93 -13.56 1.30 -18.40
C TRP A 93 -14.32 0.89 -17.14
N HIS A 94 -14.87 1.87 -16.40
CA HIS A 94 -15.72 1.70 -15.23
C HIS A 94 -15.17 0.74 -14.14
N PRO A 95 -13.91 0.90 -13.67
CA PRO A 95 -13.28 -0.01 -12.70
C PRO A 95 -13.81 0.13 -11.26
N ILE A 96 -14.49 1.23 -10.96
CA ILE A 96 -15.07 1.55 -9.65
C ILE A 96 -16.51 1.97 -9.92
N ALA A 97 -17.47 1.32 -9.25
CA ALA A 97 -18.89 1.53 -9.51
C ALA A 97 -19.33 3.00 -9.29
N ASP A 98 -18.76 3.66 -8.28
CA ASP A 98 -19.07 5.06 -7.96
C ASP A 98 -18.18 6.06 -8.76
N GLY A 99 -17.28 5.56 -9.60
CA GLY A 99 -16.24 6.34 -10.26
C GLY A 99 -15.13 6.80 -9.31
N VAL A 100 -14.05 7.37 -9.87
CA VAL A 100 -12.88 7.80 -9.08
C VAL A 100 -13.13 9.11 -8.31
N GLY A 101 -14.16 9.87 -8.70
CA GLY A 101 -14.58 11.10 -8.03
C GLY A 101 -13.88 12.38 -8.54
N TRP A 102 -14.56 13.53 -8.37
CA TRP A 102 -14.11 14.82 -8.91
C TRP A 102 -12.75 15.29 -8.34
N PHE A 103 -12.42 14.87 -7.12
CA PHE A 103 -11.18 15.25 -6.45
C PHE A 103 -9.96 14.78 -7.25
N VAL A 104 -9.95 13.52 -7.69
CA VAL A 104 -8.85 12.96 -8.50
C VAL A 104 -8.78 13.65 -9.85
N TRP A 105 -9.92 13.85 -10.53
CA TRP A 105 -9.95 14.51 -11.83
C TRP A 105 -9.46 15.96 -11.78
N THR A 106 -9.64 16.65 -10.66
CA THR A 106 -9.08 17.99 -10.44
C THR A 106 -7.55 17.94 -10.44
N TRP A 107 -6.95 16.98 -9.73
CA TRP A 107 -5.50 16.80 -9.68
C TRP A 107 -4.92 16.29 -11.01
N VAL A 108 -5.65 15.48 -11.77
CA VAL A 108 -5.30 15.11 -13.15
C VAL A 108 -5.29 16.36 -14.05
N GLY A 109 -6.27 17.24 -13.89
CA GLY A 109 -6.32 18.54 -14.57
C GLY A 109 -5.12 19.44 -14.23
N VAL A 110 -4.67 19.45 -12.98
CA VAL A 110 -3.45 20.17 -12.55
C VAL A 110 -2.21 19.65 -13.27
N ILE A 111 -2.04 18.33 -13.39
CA ILE A 111 -0.93 17.73 -14.15
C ILE A 111 -1.03 18.13 -15.62
N GLY A 112 -2.22 18.02 -16.22
CA GLY A 112 -2.48 18.41 -17.60
C GLY A 112 -2.15 19.89 -17.86
N LEU A 113 -2.47 20.77 -16.91
CA LEU A 113 -2.17 22.20 -16.98
C LEU A 113 -0.67 22.46 -16.99
N VAL A 114 0.07 21.83 -16.08
CA VAL A 114 1.53 21.97 -16.01
C VAL A 114 2.20 21.43 -17.28
N ILE A 115 1.75 20.28 -17.79
CA ILE A 115 2.23 19.75 -19.07
C ILE A 115 1.93 20.73 -20.22
N ALA A 116 0.72 21.30 -20.29
CA ALA A 116 0.36 22.28 -21.30
C ALA A 116 1.23 23.55 -21.21
N GLN A 117 1.55 24.05 -20.01
CA GLN A 117 2.48 25.17 -19.81
C GLN A 117 3.91 24.84 -20.28
N LEU A 118 4.40 23.63 -19.98
CA LEU A 118 5.73 23.18 -20.39
C LEU A 118 5.84 23.03 -21.92
N VAL A 119 4.83 22.46 -22.57
CA VAL A 119 4.79 22.23 -24.01
C VAL A 119 4.63 23.54 -24.80
N THR A 120 3.74 24.43 -24.37
CA THR A 120 3.51 25.71 -25.05
C THR A 120 4.67 26.69 -24.87
N GLY A 121 5.29 26.70 -23.69
CA GLY A 121 6.45 27.54 -23.38
C GLY A 121 7.70 27.19 -24.18
N ASN A 122 7.91 25.90 -24.51
CA ASN A 122 9.07 25.47 -25.29
C ASN A 122 8.96 25.87 -26.78
N ARG A 123 7.74 26.07 -27.31
CA ARG A 123 7.50 26.35 -28.74
C ARG A 123 7.69 27.81 -29.15
N THR A 124 7.63 28.76 -28.22
CA THR A 124 7.73 30.19 -28.53
C THR A 124 9.17 30.70 -28.57
N GLU A 125 10.07 30.17 -27.75
CA GLU A 125 11.47 30.64 -27.71
C GLU A 125 12.35 30.08 -28.84
N GLY A 126 11.95 28.97 -29.47
CA GLY A 126 12.61 28.44 -30.68
C GLY A 126 12.62 29.42 -31.86
N ARG A 127 11.81 30.50 -31.81
CA ARG A 127 11.74 31.55 -32.84
C ARG A 127 12.55 32.81 -32.56
N HIS A 128 13.04 33.05 -31.33
CA HIS A 128 13.72 34.31 -30.98
C HIS A 128 15.17 34.21 -30.51
N GLN A 129 15.71 33.02 -30.20
CA GLN A 129 17.11 32.88 -29.77
C GLN A 129 17.73 31.55 -30.26
N ALA A 130 18.05 31.49 -31.55
CA ALA A 130 18.84 30.41 -32.13
C ALA A 130 20.34 30.46 -31.76
N VAL A 131 20.76 31.37 -30.86
CA VAL A 131 22.17 31.51 -30.46
C VAL A 131 22.26 31.66 -28.94
N ARG A 132 22.47 30.56 -28.19
CA ARG A 132 23.18 30.54 -26.87
C ARG A 132 23.20 29.16 -26.17
N SER A 133 24.42 28.63 -26.04
CA SER A 133 24.99 27.61 -25.12
C SER A 133 24.13 26.43 -24.62
N ARG A 134 24.68 25.22 -24.77
CA ARG A 134 24.20 23.92 -24.23
C ARG A 134 23.80 23.98 -22.74
N ASN A 135 24.49 24.78 -21.93
CA ASN A 135 24.23 24.94 -20.49
C ASN A 135 22.84 25.52 -20.17
N ARG A 136 22.34 26.50 -20.94
CA ARG A 136 20.98 27.05 -20.74
C ARG A 136 19.88 26.05 -21.08
N ARG A 137 20.12 25.15 -22.04
CA ARG A 137 19.19 24.06 -22.36
C ARG A 137 19.10 23.04 -21.23
N LEU A 138 20.23 22.69 -20.62
CA LEU A 138 20.27 21.77 -19.47
C LEU A 138 19.56 22.34 -18.24
N VAL A 139 19.76 23.62 -17.92
CA VAL A 139 19.06 24.28 -16.79
C VAL A 139 17.54 24.31 -17.00
N ARG A 140 17.08 24.55 -18.23
CA ARG A 140 15.64 24.56 -18.53
C ARG A 140 15.02 23.16 -18.53
N ALA A 141 15.78 22.16 -18.99
CA ALA A 141 15.34 20.77 -18.96
C ALA A 141 15.19 20.27 -17.51
N THR A 142 16.17 20.58 -16.65
CA THR A 142 16.13 20.26 -15.22
C THR A 142 15.02 21.02 -14.47
N GLU A 143 14.79 22.31 -14.76
CA GLU A 143 13.65 23.06 -14.21
C GLU A 143 12.30 22.45 -14.64
N SER A 144 12.18 22.05 -15.90
CA SER A 144 10.94 21.42 -16.41
C SER A 144 10.70 20.06 -15.77
N ALA A 145 11.74 19.23 -15.67
CA ALA A 145 11.66 17.90 -15.07
C ALA A 145 11.32 18.00 -13.58
N SER A 146 12.02 18.87 -12.84
CA SER A 146 11.74 19.08 -11.41
C SER A 146 10.34 19.63 -11.15
N SER A 147 9.84 20.57 -11.96
CA SER A 147 8.48 21.08 -11.85
C SER A 147 7.43 19.99 -12.08
N LEU A 148 7.63 19.17 -13.12
CA LEU A 148 6.73 18.06 -13.43
C LEU A 148 6.74 16.99 -12.32
N VAL A 149 7.92 16.59 -11.87
CA VAL A 149 8.08 15.63 -10.77
C VAL A 149 7.44 16.14 -9.49
N ALA A 150 7.67 17.41 -9.12
CA ALA A 150 7.09 18.01 -7.93
C ALA A 150 5.56 18.04 -7.98
N VAL A 151 4.97 18.39 -9.13
CA VAL A 151 3.52 18.41 -9.31
C VAL A 151 2.94 17.01 -9.28
N VAL A 152 3.52 16.05 -10.01
CA VAL A 152 3.05 14.67 -10.01
C VAL A 152 3.13 14.06 -8.60
N ALA A 153 4.24 14.25 -7.89
CA ALA A 153 4.38 13.80 -6.51
C ALA A 153 3.34 14.46 -5.59
N SER A 154 3.10 15.77 -5.74
CA SER A 154 2.07 16.49 -4.96
C SER A 154 0.66 15.95 -5.24
N CYS A 155 0.34 15.68 -6.51
CA CYS A 155 -0.95 15.09 -6.89
C CYS A 155 -1.13 13.70 -6.27
N LEU A 156 -0.14 12.81 -6.41
CA LEU A 156 -0.20 11.45 -5.84
C LEU A 156 -0.37 11.50 -4.33
N LEU A 157 0.35 12.40 -3.66
CA LEU A 157 0.27 12.55 -2.22
C LEU A 157 -1.07 13.13 -1.78
N ALA A 158 -1.61 14.12 -2.49
CA ALA A 158 -2.93 14.67 -2.22
C ALA A 158 -4.05 13.62 -2.43
N ILE A 159 -3.96 12.82 -3.48
CA ILE A 159 -4.88 11.70 -3.73
C ILE A 159 -4.76 10.67 -2.59
N ASN A 160 -3.55 10.34 -2.16
CA ASN A 160 -3.34 9.45 -1.03
C ASN A 160 -3.93 10.01 0.27
N THR A 161 -3.83 11.33 0.54
CA THR A 161 -4.46 11.93 1.73
C THR A 161 -5.98 11.89 1.70
N PHE A 162 -6.59 11.83 0.52
CA PHE A 162 -8.05 11.72 0.36
C PHE A 162 -8.55 10.30 0.60
N PHE A 163 -7.88 9.30 0.02
CA PHE A 163 -8.28 7.90 0.17
C PHE A 163 -7.66 7.17 1.37
N ALA A 164 -6.63 7.77 1.98
CA ALA A 164 -5.83 7.17 3.03
C ALA A 164 -5.21 5.80 2.66
N SER A 165 -4.99 5.53 1.37
CA SER A 165 -4.61 4.20 0.86
C SER A 165 -3.22 3.71 1.25
N TYR A 166 -2.31 4.61 1.61
CA TYR A 166 -0.97 4.28 2.06
C TYR A 166 -0.61 5.15 3.27
N PRO A 167 -0.55 4.60 4.50
CA PRO A 167 -0.22 5.38 5.69
C PRO A 167 1.25 5.77 5.78
N THR A 168 2.14 4.93 5.23
CA THR A 168 3.60 5.08 5.34
C THR A 168 4.29 4.84 4.00
N LEU A 169 5.55 5.25 3.89
CA LEU A 169 6.35 4.89 2.71
C LEU A 169 6.57 3.38 2.60
N ALA A 170 6.59 2.65 3.74
CA ALA A 170 6.67 1.20 3.75
C ALA A 170 5.46 0.54 3.07
N SER A 171 4.23 1.06 3.28
CA SER A 171 3.03 0.54 2.59
C SER A 171 3.08 0.79 1.08
N VAL A 172 3.65 1.90 0.63
CA VAL A 172 3.85 2.17 -0.82
C VAL A 172 4.78 1.13 -1.45
N LEU A 173 5.77 0.65 -0.70
CA LEU A 173 6.74 -0.36 -1.14
C LEU A 173 6.32 -1.80 -0.81
N GLY A 174 5.09 -2.03 -0.35
CA GLY A 174 4.57 -3.37 -0.02
C GLY A 174 5.20 -4.01 1.23
N CYS A 175 5.80 -3.21 2.10
CA CYS A 175 6.45 -3.64 3.34
C CYS A 175 5.70 -3.14 4.59
N GLY A 176 4.41 -2.78 4.45
CA GLY A 176 3.59 -2.22 5.52
C GLY A 176 3.38 -3.22 6.66
N VAL A 177 3.05 -4.46 6.35
CA VAL A 177 2.82 -5.54 7.33
C VAL A 177 3.95 -6.57 7.28
N ALA A 178 4.55 -6.87 8.43
CA ALA A 178 5.41 -8.04 8.56
C ALA A 178 4.52 -9.26 8.82
N THR A 179 4.59 -10.27 7.96
CA THR A 179 3.79 -11.49 8.07
C THR A 179 4.63 -12.75 8.03
N THR A 180 4.15 -13.79 8.71
CA THR A 180 4.71 -15.14 8.65
C THR A 180 3.75 -16.08 7.93
N PRO A 181 4.21 -16.94 7.00
CA PRO A 181 3.33 -17.96 6.42
C PRO A 181 2.82 -18.93 7.51
N LEU A 182 1.51 -19.16 7.55
CA LEU A 182 0.84 -19.98 8.56
C LEU A 182 1.42 -21.41 8.64
N ASN A 183 1.86 -21.97 7.52
CA ASN A 183 2.46 -23.31 7.48
C ASN A 183 3.75 -23.43 8.32
N ARG A 184 4.49 -22.33 8.55
CA ARG A 184 5.64 -22.32 9.45
C ARG A 184 5.23 -22.49 10.91
N LEU A 185 4.01 -22.08 11.27
CA LEU A 185 3.45 -22.22 12.62
C LEU A 185 2.68 -23.54 12.78
N GLN A 186 2.13 -24.12 11.72
CA GLN A 186 1.39 -25.38 11.76
C GLN A 186 2.22 -26.55 12.33
N GLY A 187 3.53 -26.61 12.02
CA GLY A 187 4.42 -27.62 12.60
C GLY A 187 4.60 -27.51 14.12
N ALA A 188 4.40 -26.32 14.69
CA ALA A 188 4.38 -26.10 16.15
C ALA A 188 2.98 -26.37 16.74
N ALA A 189 1.92 -25.98 16.03
CA ALA A 189 0.54 -26.18 16.44
C ALA A 189 0.11 -27.68 16.46
N ALA A 190 0.58 -28.50 15.53
CA ALA A 190 0.24 -29.94 15.47
C ALA A 190 0.76 -30.74 16.67
N ARG A 191 1.72 -30.19 17.43
CA ARG A 191 2.26 -30.78 18.66
C ARG A 191 1.60 -30.22 19.93
N SER A 192 0.67 -29.28 19.79
CA SER A 192 0.00 -28.65 20.93
C SER A 192 -1.17 -29.51 21.43
N PRO A 193 -1.43 -29.53 22.75
CA PRO A 193 -2.62 -30.19 23.30
C PRO A 193 -3.93 -29.65 22.71
N ALA A 194 -5.02 -30.41 22.89
CA ALA A 194 -6.36 -29.96 22.52
C ALA A 194 -6.68 -28.59 23.16
N PRO A 195 -7.40 -27.68 22.47
CA PRO A 195 -7.65 -26.34 22.99
C PRO A 195 -8.40 -26.37 24.32
N VAL A 196 -7.94 -25.57 25.28
CA VAL A 196 -8.58 -25.39 26.58
C VAL A 196 -9.93 -24.71 26.38
N ARG A 197 -11.01 -25.36 26.82
CA ARG A 197 -12.36 -24.79 26.81
C ARG A 197 -12.69 -24.24 28.20
N GLY A 198 -13.58 -23.24 28.25
CA GLY A 198 -14.09 -22.71 29.51
C GLY A 198 -14.62 -23.84 30.41
N ARG A 199 -14.32 -23.77 31.70
CA ARG A 199 -14.70 -24.81 32.67
C ARG A 199 -16.06 -24.50 33.27
N GLY A 200 -17.02 -25.42 33.14
CA GLY A 200 -18.37 -25.25 33.71
C GLY A 200 -19.19 -24.20 32.95
N ARG A 201 -19.86 -23.29 33.68
CA ARG A 201 -20.66 -22.19 33.09
C ARG A 201 -19.87 -20.86 32.93
N GLY A 202 -18.62 -20.79 33.38
CA GLY A 202 -17.82 -19.57 33.33
C GLY A 202 -17.27 -19.27 31.94
N THR A 203 -16.98 -18.00 31.67
CA THR A 203 -16.39 -17.58 30.38
C THR A 203 -14.92 -18.01 30.28
N LEU A 204 -14.37 -17.95 29.07
CA LEU A 204 -12.94 -18.21 28.86
C LEU A 204 -12.08 -17.21 29.65
N GLU A 205 -12.48 -15.94 29.67
CA GLU A 205 -11.80 -14.88 30.41
C GLU A 205 -11.76 -15.13 31.92
N GLU A 206 -12.86 -15.62 32.50
CA GLU A 206 -12.92 -15.94 33.93
C GLU A 206 -12.04 -17.13 34.32
N THR A 207 -11.96 -18.14 33.45
CA THR A 207 -11.43 -19.48 33.79
C THR A 207 -10.04 -19.76 33.24
N TRP A 208 -9.66 -19.16 32.13
CA TRP A 208 -8.35 -19.35 31.52
C TRP A 208 -7.32 -18.39 32.13
N ARG A 209 -6.07 -18.83 32.22
CA ARG A 209 -4.96 -18.03 32.73
C ARG A 209 -3.78 -18.13 31.76
N PRO A 210 -3.05 -17.03 31.54
CA PRO A 210 -1.94 -17.02 30.60
C PRO A 210 -0.80 -17.91 31.10
N PRO A 211 -0.27 -18.80 30.25
CA PRO A 211 0.91 -19.58 30.60
C PRO A 211 2.18 -18.71 30.51
N SER A 212 3.25 -19.12 31.20
CA SER A 212 4.49 -18.33 31.28
C SER A 212 5.26 -18.21 29.96
N ASP A 213 4.98 -19.10 29.00
CA ASP A 213 5.60 -19.11 27.66
C ASP A 213 4.81 -18.29 26.62
N MET A 214 3.69 -17.65 27.03
CA MET A 214 2.89 -16.84 26.13
C MET A 214 3.66 -15.58 25.69
N PRO A 215 3.70 -15.26 24.39
CA PRO A 215 4.29 -14.00 23.93
C PRO A 215 3.45 -12.80 24.39
N VAL A 216 4.04 -11.60 24.38
CA VAL A 216 3.33 -10.37 24.77
C VAL A 216 2.39 -9.87 23.67
N ARG A 217 2.70 -10.14 22.40
CA ARG A 217 1.95 -9.69 21.23
C ARG A 217 1.56 -10.88 20.35
N GLY A 218 0.46 -10.72 19.62
CA GLY A 218 0.03 -11.67 18.60
C GLY A 218 0.92 -11.63 17.36
N GLU A 219 0.56 -12.44 16.37
CA GLU A 219 1.27 -12.58 15.10
C GLU A 219 0.32 -12.36 13.93
N ALA A 220 0.79 -11.62 12.91
CA ALA A 220 0.11 -11.51 11.63
C ALA A 220 0.66 -12.59 10.70
N VAL A 221 -0.21 -13.42 10.15
CA VAL A 221 0.17 -14.58 9.35
C VAL A 221 -0.58 -14.62 8.04
N THR A 222 0.01 -15.22 7.03
CA THR A 222 -0.63 -15.40 5.71
C THR A 222 -0.92 -16.86 5.43
N ALA A 223 -2.04 -17.13 4.78
CA ALA A 223 -2.41 -18.48 4.38
C ALA A 223 -3.05 -18.48 2.99
N ASP A 224 -2.69 -19.45 2.18
CA ASP A 224 -3.40 -19.72 0.93
C ASP A 224 -4.72 -20.45 1.24
N ILE A 225 -5.83 -19.93 0.73
CA ILE A 225 -7.13 -20.61 0.79
C ILE A 225 -7.26 -21.39 -0.52
N PRO A 226 -7.36 -22.74 -0.49
CA PRO A 226 -7.47 -23.54 -1.69
C PRO A 226 -8.66 -23.11 -2.54
N ALA A 227 -8.38 -22.75 -3.80
CA ALA A 227 -9.39 -22.56 -4.83
C ALA A 227 -9.82 -23.93 -5.37
N GLY A 228 -11.11 -24.20 -5.53
CA GLY A 228 -11.53 -25.42 -6.21
C GLY A 228 -13.02 -25.73 -6.13
N ASP A 229 -13.42 -26.76 -6.88
CA ASP A 229 -14.81 -27.24 -7.02
C ASP A 229 -15.53 -27.51 -5.68
N GLN A 230 -14.77 -27.67 -4.59
CA GLN A 230 -15.29 -27.90 -3.23
C GLN A 230 -15.88 -26.65 -2.57
N SER A 231 -15.55 -25.44 -3.04
CA SER A 231 -16.19 -24.20 -2.60
C SER A 231 -17.42 -23.83 -3.43
N GLY A 232 -17.75 -24.63 -4.47
CA GLY A 232 -18.83 -24.33 -5.41
C GLY A 232 -18.53 -23.21 -6.41
N THR A 233 -17.31 -22.65 -6.41
CA THR A 233 -16.93 -21.52 -7.26
C THR A 233 -15.95 -21.97 -8.35
N ARG A 234 -16.45 -22.56 -9.45
CA ARG A 234 -15.60 -22.80 -10.63
C ARG A 234 -15.03 -21.46 -11.13
N GLY A 235 -13.70 -21.37 -11.21
CA GLY A 235 -13.01 -20.19 -11.77
C GLY A 235 -12.68 -19.07 -10.77
N PHE A 236 -13.12 -19.15 -9.51
CA PHE A 236 -12.70 -18.18 -8.48
C PHE A 236 -11.36 -18.59 -7.88
N ALA A 237 -10.40 -17.66 -7.87
CA ALA A 237 -9.09 -17.82 -7.26
C ALA A 237 -8.87 -16.68 -6.24
N PRO A 238 -9.05 -16.94 -4.93
CA PRO A 238 -8.81 -15.91 -3.91
C PRO A 238 -7.32 -15.60 -3.79
N ARG A 239 -7.01 -14.33 -3.51
CA ARG A 239 -5.68 -13.92 -3.02
C ARG A 239 -5.47 -14.47 -1.60
N GLY A 240 -4.21 -14.55 -1.18
CA GLY A 240 -3.83 -15.05 0.14
C GLY A 240 -4.54 -14.32 1.28
N ALA A 241 -5.04 -15.09 2.24
CA ALA A 241 -5.69 -14.56 3.44
C ALA A 241 -4.67 -14.02 4.43
N PHE A 242 -5.06 -12.99 5.17
CA PHE A 242 -4.29 -12.46 6.29
C PHE A 242 -5.00 -12.82 7.59
N ILE A 243 -4.26 -13.31 8.57
CA ILE A 243 -4.82 -13.84 9.81
C ILE A 243 -4.08 -13.22 10.98
N TYR A 244 -4.82 -12.76 11.99
CA TYR A 244 -4.26 -12.36 13.26
C TYR A 244 -4.42 -13.51 14.25
N LEU A 245 -3.29 -13.97 14.81
CA LEU A 245 -3.23 -14.93 15.89
C LEU A 245 -2.93 -14.18 17.19
N PRO A 246 -3.83 -14.17 18.18
CA PRO A 246 -3.58 -13.47 19.45
C PRO A 246 -2.50 -14.14 20.28
N PRO A 247 -1.92 -13.43 21.27
CA PRO A 247 -0.94 -13.98 22.20
C PRO A 247 -1.32 -15.35 22.78
N ALA A 248 -2.55 -15.50 23.27
CA ALA A 248 -3.03 -16.74 23.86
C ALA A 248 -3.07 -17.92 22.88
N TYR A 249 -3.17 -17.68 21.57
CA TYR A 249 -3.10 -18.72 20.55
C TYR A 249 -1.67 -19.27 20.39
N LEU A 250 -0.67 -18.46 20.67
CA LEU A 250 0.74 -18.77 20.42
C LEU A 250 1.42 -19.49 21.61
N GLY A 251 0.80 -19.49 22.80
CA GLY A 251 1.30 -20.19 23.98
C GLY A 251 0.95 -21.69 24.03
N SER A 252 1.63 -22.42 24.92
CA SER A 252 1.42 -23.87 25.13
C SER A 252 0.00 -24.26 25.55
N GLN A 253 -0.67 -23.45 26.37
CA GLN A 253 -2.04 -23.68 26.86
C GLN A 253 -3.08 -22.94 26.02
N ARG A 254 -3.12 -23.24 24.72
CA ARG A 254 -4.02 -22.58 23.76
C ARG A 254 -5.50 -22.73 24.13
N PRO A 255 -6.26 -21.62 24.28
CA PRO A 255 -7.69 -21.70 24.48
C PRO A 255 -8.49 -21.86 23.18
N ALA A 256 -9.73 -22.33 23.29
CA ALA A 256 -10.70 -22.35 22.19
C ALA A 256 -11.26 -20.94 21.96
N LEU A 257 -10.61 -20.18 21.07
CA LEU A 257 -10.97 -18.81 20.75
C LEU A 257 -12.06 -18.73 19.66
N PRO A 258 -12.93 -17.71 19.71
CA PRO A 258 -13.83 -17.42 18.60
C PRO A 258 -13.05 -16.96 17.36
N VAL A 259 -13.66 -17.14 16.19
CA VAL A 259 -13.11 -16.67 14.91
C VAL A 259 -13.95 -15.52 14.39
N LEU A 260 -13.30 -14.40 14.07
CA LEU A 260 -13.91 -13.29 13.36
C LEU A 260 -13.46 -13.33 11.90
N VAL A 261 -14.39 -13.43 10.97
CA VAL A 261 -14.09 -13.39 9.53
C VAL A 261 -14.39 -11.98 9.02
N LEU A 262 -13.38 -11.33 8.46
CA LEU A 262 -13.48 -10.01 7.86
C LEU A 262 -13.31 -10.10 6.34
N LEU A 263 -14.05 -9.26 5.64
CA LEU A 263 -14.05 -9.15 4.19
C LEU A 263 -13.74 -7.70 3.81
N THR A 264 -13.14 -7.48 2.65
CA THR A 264 -12.73 -6.15 2.19
C THR A 264 -13.75 -5.56 1.21
N GLY A 265 -13.83 -4.24 1.13
CA GLY A 265 -14.60 -3.58 0.08
C GLY A 265 -13.94 -3.72 -1.30
N GLN A 266 -14.60 -3.16 -2.31
CA GLN A 266 -14.07 -2.97 -3.65
C GLN A 266 -13.93 -1.46 -3.91
N PRO A 267 -12.76 -0.97 -4.35
CA PRO A 267 -11.52 -1.71 -4.50
C PRO A 267 -10.88 -2.09 -3.16
N GLY A 268 -10.14 -3.21 -3.11
CA GLY A 268 -9.46 -3.61 -1.87
C GLY A 268 -8.71 -4.94 -1.92
N SER A 269 -7.97 -5.21 -0.84
CA SER A 269 -7.19 -6.43 -0.64
C SER A 269 -7.21 -6.88 0.83
N PRO A 270 -7.05 -8.19 1.13
CA PRO A 270 -7.01 -8.67 2.52
C PRO A 270 -5.99 -7.97 3.43
N SER A 271 -4.86 -7.49 2.89
CA SER A 271 -3.86 -6.73 3.65
C SER A 271 -4.37 -5.39 4.16
N ASP A 272 -5.40 -4.81 3.53
CA ASP A 272 -5.87 -3.45 3.84
C ASP A 272 -6.39 -3.35 5.28
N TRP A 273 -6.99 -4.42 5.82
CA TRP A 273 -7.39 -4.45 7.24
C TRP A 273 -6.18 -4.34 8.19
N PHE A 274 -5.02 -4.88 7.80
CA PHE A 274 -3.80 -4.79 8.59
C PHE A 274 -3.07 -3.46 8.38
N GLU A 275 -2.97 -2.99 7.14
CA GLU A 275 -2.24 -1.77 6.80
C GLU A 275 -3.03 -0.50 7.12
N LEU A 276 -4.30 -0.44 6.69
CA LEU A 276 -5.17 0.74 6.82
C LEU A 276 -6.01 0.66 8.08
N GLY A 277 -6.59 -0.52 8.34
CA GLY A 277 -7.46 -0.75 9.49
C GLY A 277 -6.71 -0.88 10.80
N ASN A 278 -5.38 -0.93 10.78
CA ASN A 278 -4.53 -1.12 11.95
C ASN A 278 -4.96 -2.33 12.81
N LEU A 279 -5.42 -3.40 12.15
CA LEU A 279 -6.06 -4.54 12.81
C LEU A 279 -5.13 -5.18 13.85
N LYS A 280 -3.85 -5.39 13.51
CA LYS A 280 -2.90 -6.03 14.41
C LYS A 280 -2.75 -5.27 15.72
N ASP A 281 -2.43 -3.98 15.65
CA ASP A 281 -2.17 -3.19 16.86
C ASP A 281 -3.45 -3.03 17.70
N THR A 282 -4.61 -2.90 17.04
CA THR A 282 -5.91 -2.86 17.71
C THR A 282 -6.19 -4.16 18.47
N MET A 283 -5.94 -5.31 17.84
CA MET A 283 -6.16 -6.61 18.47
C MET A 283 -5.09 -6.95 19.52
N ASP A 284 -3.85 -6.49 19.35
CA ASP A 284 -2.79 -6.61 20.36
C ASP A 284 -3.14 -5.79 21.61
N ALA A 285 -3.65 -4.56 21.44
CA ALA A 285 -4.12 -3.72 22.55
C ALA A 285 -5.30 -4.37 23.27
N TYR A 286 -6.30 -4.86 22.52
CA TYR A 286 -7.41 -5.61 23.10
C TYR A 286 -6.91 -6.83 23.87
N ALA A 287 -6.01 -7.62 23.30
CA ALA A 287 -5.46 -8.80 23.97
C ALA A 287 -4.71 -8.43 25.26
N ALA A 288 -3.95 -7.33 25.28
CA ALA A 288 -3.21 -6.89 26.46
C ALA A 288 -4.13 -6.63 27.67
N ASP A 289 -5.32 -6.08 27.43
CA ASP A 289 -6.32 -5.80 28.46
C ASP A 289 -7.10 -7.06 28.91
N HIS A 290 -7.04 -8.15 28.13
CA HIS A 290 -7.81 -9.39 28.37
C HIS A 290 -6.89 -10.62 28.54
N HIS A 291 -5.77 -10.45 29.23
CA HIS A 291 -4.82 -11.52 29.56
C HIS A 291 -4.21 -12.25 28.35
N GLY A 292 -4.17 -11.62 27.18
CA GLY A 292 -3.71 -12.20 25.91
C GLY A 292 -4.82 -12.84 25.08
N LEU A 293 -6.07 -12.80 25.54
CA LEU A 293 -7.24 -13.31 24.83
C LEU A 293 -7.76 -12.28 23.81
N ALA A 294 -7.96 -12.72 22.57
CA ALA A 294 -8.69 -11.99 21.54
C ALA A 294 -9.26 -13.02 20.54
N PRO A 295 -10.20 -12.66 19.64
CA PRO A 295 -10.57 -13.55 18.56
C PRO A 295 -9.39 -13.83 17.63
N VAL A 296 -9.38 -15.02 17.00
CA VAL A 296 -8.59 -15.23 15.78
C VAL A 296 -9.30 -14.48 14.67
N VAL A 297 -8.62 -13.52 14.04
CA VAL A 297 -9.24 -12.74 12.96
C VAL A 297 -8.73 -13.25 11.62
N VAL A 298 -9.63 -13.70 10.75
CA VAL A 298 -9.31 -14.17 9.41
C VAL A 298 -9.85 -13.16 8.40
N VAL A 299 -8.96 -12.51 7.67
CA VAL A 299 -9.30 -11.62 6.56
C VAL A 299 -9.19 -12.42 5.27
N ALA A 300 -10.34 -12.80 4.72
CA ALA A 300 -10.43 -13.61 3.51
C ALA A 300 -10.66 -12.73 2.27
N ASP A 301 -10.12 -13.16 1.13
CA ASP A 301 -10.40 -12.49 -0.15
C ASP A 301 -11.72 -12.98 -0.73
N LEU A 302 -12.63 -12.05 -0.99
CA LEU A 302 -13.90 -12.31 -1.69
C LEU A 302 -13.89 -11.84 -3.15
N LEU A 303 -12.85 -11.13 -3.61
CA LEU A 303 -12.84 -10.50 -4.93
C LEU A 303 -11.94 -11.22 -5.93
N GLY A 304 -10.86 -11.88 -5.48
CA GLY A 304 -9.82 -12.49 -6.34
C GLY A 304 -8.93 -11.44 -7.04
N SER A 305 -9.39 -10.20 -7.15
CA SER A 305 -8.71 -9.06 -7.75
C SER A 305 -9.19 -7.76 -7.10
N PRO A 306 -8.37 -6.69 -7.03
CA PRO A 306 -8.79 -5.42 -6.44
C PRO A 306 -9.99 -4.76 -7.14
N TYR A 307 -10.29 -5.12 -8.40
CA TYR A 307 -11.27 -4.41 -9.23
C TYR A 307 -12.43 -5.29 -9.73
N VAL A 308 -12.47 -6.56 -9.33
CA VAL A 308 -13.61 -7.43 -9.67
C VAL A 308 -14.73 -7.14 -8.68
N ASN A 309 -15.85 -6.64 -9.18
CA ASN A 309 -17.05 -6.41 -8.39
C ASN A 309 -18.01 -7.59 -8.62
N PRO A 310 -18.28 -8.44 -7.60
CA PRO A 310 -19.20 -9.57 -7.73
C PRO A 310 -20.68 -9.14 -7.82
N LEU A 311 -20.97 -7.84 -7.76
CA LEU A 311 -22.29 -7.21 -7.91
C LEU A 311 -23.41 -7.79 -7.03
N CYS A 312 -23.12 -8.53 -5.95
CA CYS A 312 -24.12 -9.15 -5.06
C CYS A 312 -25.35 -9.73 -5.80
N SER A 313 -25.15 -10.22 -7.03
CA SER A 313 -26.22 -10.68 -7.91
C SER A 313 -25.79 -12.00 -8.52
N ASP A 314 -26.62 -13.03 -8.37
CA ASP A 314 -26.54 -14.25 -9.15
C ASP A 314 -26.90 -13.90 -10.61
N THR A 315 -25.90 -13.46 -11.36
CA THR A 315 -25.99 -13.36 -12.82
C THR A 315 -25.08 -14.42 -13.40
N GLU A 316 -25.67 -15.31 -14.19
CA GLU A 316 -24.92 -16.29 -14.98
C GLU A 316 -23.87 -15.54 -15.81
N ALA A 317 -22.61 -15.93 -15.64
CA ALA A 317 -21.45 -15.34 -16.29
C ALA A 317 -21.44 -15.56 -17.81
#